data_AF-A0A1G9RZX8-F1
#
_entry.id   AF-A0A1G9RZX8-F1
#
_cell.length_a   1.000
_cell.length_b   1.000
_cell.length_c   1.000
_cell.angle_alpha   90.00
_cell.angle_beta   90.00
_cell.angle_gamma   90.00
#
_symmetry.space_group_name_H-M   'P 1'
#
loop_
_entity.id
_entity.type
_entity.pdbx_description
1 polymer ?
#
loop_
_entity_poly.entity_id
_entity_poly.type
_entity_poly.pdbx_seq_one_letter_code
_entity_poly.pdbx_strand_id
1 'polypeptide(L)'
;MHNEPSANSGHGIPLPLNHIHILCHQSTPIRFALIEGQPWFVAADVCKAVGVYNPRHGAAKYVRAVADSQKALVKLPDIPRGSPAVLMISQSGLDKLLWLALHSVSAAWPVLSSITAQASFIVAKEAA
;
A
#
# COMPACT_ATOMS: atom_id res chain seq x y z
N MET A 1 -31.83 -29.14 0.01
CA MET A 1 -30.35 -29.08 -0.01
C MET A 1 -29.98 -27.74 -0.60
N HIS A 2 -29.83 -26.72 0.26
CA HIS A 2 -29.42 -25.38 -0.19
C HIS A 2 -27.90 -25.42 -0.40
N ASN A 3 -27.48 -25.37 -1.67
CA ASN A 3 -26.09 -25.17 -2.02
C ASN A 3 -25.78 -23.67 -1.88
N GLU A 4 -25.14 -23.31 -0.78
CA GLU A 4 -24.44 -22.03 -0.65
C GLU A 4 -23.30 -22.00 -1.70
N PRO A 5 -23.27 -21.04 -2.65
CA PRO A 5 -22.11 -20.86 -3.49
C PRO A 5 -20.97 -20.28 -2.64
N SER A 6 -19.95 -21.10 -2.43
CA SER A 6 -18.64 -20.76 -1.89
C SER A 6 -18.20 -19.35 -2.31
N ALA A 7 -18.21 -18.42 -1.36
CA ALA A 7 -17.72 -17.06 -1.53
C ALA A 7 -16.19 -17.04 -1.53
N ASN A 8 -15.58 -17.62 -2.57
CA ASN A 8 -14.16 -17.43 -2.87
C ASN A 8 -14.04 -16.47 -4.05
N SER A 9 -14.43 -15.22 -3.82
CA SER A 9 -14.29 -14.16 -4.81
C SER A 9 -13.04 -13.34 -4.48
N GLY A 10 -12.00 -13.44 -5.31
CA GLY A 10 -10.83 -12.55 -5.31
C GLY A 10 -11.16 -11.11 -5.69
N HIS A 11 -12.28 -10.58 -5.21
CA HIS A 11 -12.76 -9.23 -5.46
C HIS A 11 -12.04 -8.27 -4.52
N GLY A 12 -10.83 -7.85 -4.92
CA GLY A 12 -10.21 -6.66 -4.34
C GLY A 12 -11.15 -5.45 -4.46
N ILE A 13 -11.06 -4.55 -3.49
CA ILE A 13 -11.87 -3.32 -3.43
C ILE A 13 -11.54 -2.49 -4.69
N PRO A 14 -12.52 -2.18 -5.54
CA PRO A 14 -12.29 -1.28 -6.67
C PRO A 14 -12.14 0.14 -6.12
N LEU A 15 -11.00 0.79 -6.37
CA LEU A 15 -10.86 2.22 -6.14
C LEU A 15 -11.34 3.01 -7.36
N PRO A 16 -11.95 4.20 -7.19
CA PRO A 16 -12.29 5.06 -8.30
C PRO A 16 -11.06 5.44 -9.12
N LEU A 17 -11.24 5.63 -10.44
CA LEU A 17 -10.16 5.85 -11.42
C LEU A 17 -9.22 7.02 -11.08
N ASN A 18 -9.70 8.04 -10.36
CA ASN A 18 -9.04 9.34 -10.23
C ASN A 18 -8.30 9.57 -8.89
N HIS A 19 -7.99 8.52 -8.11
CA HIS A 19 -7.44 8.68 -6.75
C HIS A 19 -6.05 8.07 -6.52
N ILE A 20 -5.28 7.80 -7.59
CA ILE A 20 -3.89 7.33 -7.44
C ILE A 20 -2.94 8.51 -7.50
N HIS A 21 -2.23 8.72 -6.41
CA HIS A 21 -1.17 9.70 -6.27
C HIS A 21 0.18 8.99 -6.24
N ILE A 22 1.23 9.72 -6.60
CA ILE A 22 2.60 9.23 -6.60
C ILE A 22 3.46 10.17 -5.77
N LEU A 23 4.21 9.60 -4.83
CA LEU A 23 5.31 10.26 -4.14
C LEU A 23 6.61 9.50 -4.41
N CYS A 24 7.75 10.08 -4.06
CA CYS A 24 9.04 9.44 -4.28
C CYS A 24 9.83 9.31 -2.98
N HIS A 25 10.47 8.17 -2.79
CA HIS A 25 11.50 7.99 -1.76
C HIS A 25 12.80 7.57 -2.44
N GLN A 26 13.85 8.39 -2.30
CA GLN A 26 15.14 8.17 -2.97
C GLN A 26 14.99 7.89 -4.48
N SER A 27 14.19 8.70 -5.18
CA SER A 27 13.85 8.53 -6.61
C SER A 27 13.07 7.25 -6.96
N THR A 28 12.69 6.43 -5.98
CA THR A 28 11.80 5.29 -6.20
C THR A 28 10.35 5.73 -6.02
N PRO A 29 9.48 5.57 -7.04
CA PRO A 29 8.08 5.98 -6.95
C PRO A 29 7.30 5.04 -6.03
N ILE A 30 6.44 5.63 -5.20
CA ILE A 30 5.48 4.97 -4.31
C ILE A 30 4.10 5.45 -4.68
N ARG A 31 3.26 4.54 -5.17
CA ARG A 31 1.85 4.82 -5.42
C ARG A 31 1.07 4.75 -4.12
N PHE A 32 0.15 5.68 -3.93
CA PHE A 32 -0.79 5.69 -2.83
C PHE A 32 -2.16 6.17 -3.29
N ALA A 33 -3.19 5.88 -2.51
CA ALA A 33 -4.54 6.38 -2.73
C ALA A 33 -5.19 6.78 -1.42
N LEU A 34 -6.23 7.60 -1.51
CA LEU A 34 -7.08 7.90 -0.37
C LEU A 34 -8.17 6.84 -0.22
N ILE A 35 -8.20 6.18 0.93
CA ILE A 35 -9.27 5.26 1.35
C ILE A 35 -9.82 5.82 2.65
N GLU A 36 -11.11 6.17 2.65
CA GLU A 36 -11.77 6.84 3.79
C GLU A 36 -11.05 8.14 4.22
N GLY A 37 -10.53 8.90 3.25
CA GLY A 37 -9.80 10.14 3.49
C GLY A 37 -8.40 9.96 4.10
N GLN A 38 -7.93 8.72 4.26
CA GLN A 38 -6.61 8.41 4.78
C GLN A 38 -5.69 7.87 3.67
N PRO A 39 -4.37 8.13 3.71
CA PRO A 39 -3.45 7.63 2.71
C PRO A 39 -3.14 6.14 2.92
N TRP A 40 -3.27 5.37 1.84
CA TRP A 40 -2.92 3.96 1.76
C TRP A 40 -1.89 3.73 0.65
N PHE A 41 -0.83 3.00 0.96
CA PHE A 41 0.36 2.88 0.11
C PHE A 41 0.45 1.50 -0.50
N VAL A 42 0.91 1.40 -1.75
CA VAL A 42 1.20 0.10 -2.37
C VAL A 42 2.42 -0.52 -1.67
N ALA A 43 2.21 -1.63 -0.96
CA ALA A 43 3.23 -2.25 -0.11
C ALA A 43 4.48 -2.69 -0.91
N ALA A 44 4.27 -3.16 -2.14
CA ALA A 44 5.36 -3.56 -3.03
C ALA A 44 6.27 -2.38 -3.40
N ASP A 45 5.70 -1.19 -3.61
CA ASP A 45 6.45 0.00 -3.98
C ASP A 45 7.27 0.51 -2.77
N VAL A 46 6.68 0.46 -1.57
CA VAL A 46 7.39 0.75 -0.31
C VAL A 46 8.58 -0.18 -0.13
N CYS A 47 8.39 -1.50 -0.30
CA CYS A 47 9.49 -2.47 -0.19
C CYS A 47 10.61 -2.23 -1.22
N LYS A 48 10.27 -1.79 -2.44
CA LYS A 48 11.28 -1.41 -3.44
C LYS A 48 12.04 -0.17 -3.00
N ALA A 49 11.33 0.85 -2.55
CA ALA A 49 11.91 2.12 -2.14
C ALA A 49 12.89 2.00 -0.97
N VAL A 50 12.66 1.05 -0.06
CA VAL A 50 13.56 0.79 1.08
C VAL A 50 14.54 -0.36 0.85
N GLY A 51 14.60 -0.91 -0.37
CA GLY A 51 15.59 -1.92 -0.75
C GLY A 51 15.38 -3.34 -0.19
N VAL A 52 14.16 -3.67 0.26
CA VAL A 52 13.83 -4.99 0.84
C VAL A 52 12.93 -5.85 -0.06
N TYR A 53 12.62 -5.38 -1.26
CA TYR A 53 11.76 -6.08 -2.19
C TYR A 53 12.36 -7.42 -2.63
N ASN A 54 11.58 -8.49 -2.51
CA ASN A 54 11.94 -9.81 -2.98
C ASN A 54 11.13 -10.16 -4.24
N PRO A 55 11.73 -10.48 -5.39
CA PRO A 55 10.97 -10.81 -6.61
C PRO A 55 10.04 -12.02 -6.47
N ARG A 56 10.39 -13.00 -5.63
CA ARG A 56 9.60 -14.22 -5.39
C ARG A 56 8.43 -13.99 -4.43
N HIS A 57 8.63 -13.14 -3.42
CA HIS A 57 7.67 -12.95 -2.32
C HIS A 57 7.01 -11.57 -2.29
N GLY A 58 7.44 -10.64 -3.13
CA GLY A 58 7.03 -9.24 -3.12
C GLY A 58 7.10 -8.63 -1.72
N ALA A 59 6.00 -7.99 -1.31
CA ALA A 59 5.80 -7.47 0.05
C ALA A 59 5.17 -8.49 1.02
N ALA A 60 4.77 -9.69 0.55
CA ALA A 60 3.96 -10.64 1.33
C ALA A 60 4.66 -11.09 2.62
N LYS A 61 6.01 -11.19 2.59
CA LYS A 61 6.83 -11.52 3.77
C LYS A 61 6.52 -10.62 4.97
N TYR A 62 6.32 -9.33 4.72
CA TYR A 62 6.11 -8.31 5.75
C TYR A 62 4.62 -8.08 6.02
N VAL A 63 3.82 -8.01 4.95
CA VAL A 63 2.39 -7.70 5.08
C VAL A 63 1.58 -8.81 5.75
N ARG A 64 2.05 -10.06 5.73
CA ARG A 64 1.40 -11.16 6.48
C ARG A 64 1.26 -10.89 7.99
N ALA A 65 2.17 -10.09 8.57
CA ALA A 65 2.16 -9.74 9.99
C ALA A 65 1.48 -8.38 10.27
N VAL A 66 1.00 -7.70 9.22
CA VAL A 66 0.13 -6.52 9.30
C VAL A 66 -1.31 -6.97 9.47
N ALA A 67 -2.06 -6.30 10.35
CA ALA A 67 -3.45 -6.67 10.65
C ALA A 67 -4.35 -6.49 9.41
N ASP A 68 -5.43 -7.27 9.33
CA ASP A 68 -6.36 -7.22 8.19
C ASP A 68 -7.05 -5.87 8.03
N SER A 69 -7.26 -5.12 9.12
CA SER A 69 -7.79 -3.75 9.07
C SER A 69 -6.78 -2.71 8.55
N GLN A 70 -5.49 -3.07 8.45
CA GLN A 70 -4.42 -2.18 8.02
C GLN A 70 -3.91 -2.52 6.61
N LYS A 71 -4.56 -3.46 5.92
CA LYS A 71 -4.21 -3.88 4.57
C LYS A 71 -5.44 -4.19 3.75
N ALA A 72 -5.37 -3.96 2.45
CA ALA A 72 -6.45 -4.25 1.53
C ALA A 72 -5.89 -4.70 0.19
N LEU A 73 -6.58 -5.64 -0.46
CA LEU A 73 -6.37 -5.92 -1.87
C LEU A 73 -7.23 -4.96 -2.68
N VAL A 74 -6.59 -4.21 -3.58
CA VAL A 74 -7.23 -3.15 -4.35
C VAL A 74 -6.99 -3.37 -5.83
N LYS A 75 -8.02 -3.20 -6.65
CA LYS A 75 -7.86 -3.16 -8.11
C LYS A 75 -7.53 -1.74 -8.53
N LEU A 76 -6.36 -1.56 -9.14
CA LEU A 76 -5.97 -0.28 -9.67
C LEU A 76 -6.57 -0.06 -11.06
N PRO A 77 -7.13 1.14 -11.30
CA PRO A 77 -7.89 1.48 -12.51
C PRO A 77 -7.10 1.42 -13.82
N ASP A 78 -5.79 1.69 -13.76
CA ASP A 78 -4.92 1.90 -14.93
C ASP A 78 -4.03 0.70 -15.27
N ILE A 79 -4.33 -0.47 -14.70
CA ILE A 79 -3.59 -1.70 -15.00
C ILE A 79 -4.48 -2.58 -15.89
N PRO A 80 -4.00 -3.03 -17.08
CA PRO A 80 -4.80 -3.75 -18.06
C PRO A 80 -5.66 -4.88 -17.46
N ARG A 81 -6.84 -5.13 -18.06
CA ARG A 81 -7.74 -6.22 -17.66
C ARG A 81 -6.95 -7.53 -17.49
N GLY A 82 -7.13 -8.18 -16.34
CA GLY A 82 -6.36 -9.39 -15.96
C GLY A 82 -5.20 -9.13 -15.00
N SER A 83 -4.92 -7.86 -14.67
CA SER A 83 -3.87 -7.52 -13.73
C SER A 83 -4.27 -7.81 -12.28
N PRO A 84 -3.34 -8.36 -11.46
CA PRO A 84 -3.64 -8.74 -10.10
C PRO A 84 -3.95 -7.52 -9.24
N ALA A 85 -4.89 -7.67 -8.31
CA ALA A 85 -5.10 -6.69 -7.25
C ALA A 85 -3.78 -6.41 -6.54
N VAL A 86 -3.49 -5.14 -6.25
CA VAL A 86 -2.31 -4.74 -5.51
C VAL A 86 -2.62 -4.72 -4.02
N LEU A 87 -1.61 -5.05 -3.22
CA LEU A 87 -1.70 -4.99 -1.77
C LEU A 87 -1.38 -3.59 -1.29
N MET A 88 -2.37 -2.91 -0.72
CA MET A 88 -2.24 -1.60 -0.12
C MET A 88 -2.22 -1.71 1.40
N ILE A 89 -1.52 -0.81 2.07
CA ILE A 89 -1.42 -0.72 3.52
C ILE A 89 -1.75 0.69 4.00
N SER A 90 -2.47 0.81 5.11
CA SER A 90 -2.75 2.10 5.73
C SER A 90 -1.48 2.74 6.29
N GLN A 91 -1.55 3.99 6.75
CA GLN A 91 -0.43 4.63 7.44
C GLN A 91 0.07 3.86 8.67
N SER A 92 -0.82 3.25 9.47
CA SER A 92 -0.41 2.42 10.60
C SER A 92 0.13 1.05 10.16
N GLY A 93 -0.33 0.53 9.02
CA GLY A 93 0.28 -0.63 8.37
C GLY A 93 1.67 -0.35 7.80
N LEU A 94 1.91 0.87 7.30
CA LEU A 94 3.21 1.34 6.81
C LEU A 94 4.26 1.35 7.93
N ASP A 95 3.95 1.94 9.08
CA ASP A 95 4.83 1.92 10.26
C ASP A 95 5.22 0.47 10.63
N LYS A 96 4.22 -0.41 10.76
CA LYS A 96 4.46 -1.82 11.06
C LYS A 96 5.28 -2.54 9.98
N LEU A 97 5.03 -2.28 8.71
CA LEU A 97 5.81 -2.84 7.61
C LEU A 97 7.28 -2.39 7.70
N LEU A 98 7.54 -1.09 7.90
CA LEU A 98 8.90 -0.56 7.98
C LEU A 98 9.66 -1.14 9.17
N TRP A 99 9.00 -1.30 10.32
CA TRP A 99 9.59 -1.93 11.48
C TRP A 99 9.99 -3.40 11.20
N LEU A 100 9.10 -4.15 10.56
CA LEU A 100 9.35 -5.54 10.16
C LEU A 100 10.39 -5.69 9.05
N ALA A 101 10.56 -4.67 8.22
CA ALA A 101 11.47 -4.68 7.07
C ALA A 101 12.89 -4.27 7.45
N LEU A 102 13.02 -3.20 8.24
CA LEU A 102 14.28 -2.54 8.53
C LEU A 102 14.86 -2.94 9.89
N HIS A 103 14.03 -3.48 10.80
CA HIS A 103 14.44 -3.92 12.15
C HIS A 103 15.21 -2.85 12.95
N SER A 104 15.03 -1.57 12.61
CA SER A 104 15.76 -0.45 13.20
C SER A 104 14.90 0.80 13.18
N VAL A 105 14.69 1.40 14.36
CA VAL A 105 13.94 2.65 14.50
C VAL A 105 14.65 3.80 13.78
N SER A 106 15.98 3.86 13.87
CA SER A 106 16.77 4.91 13.20
C SER A 106 16.74 4.80 11.68
N ALA A 107 16.49 3.60 11.12
CA ALA A 107 16.28 3.42 9.70
C ALA A 107 14.82 3.63 9.27
N ALA A 108 13.85 3.16 10.07
CA ALA A 108 12.43 3.20 9.72
C ALA A 108 11.82 4.60 9.87
N TRP A 109 12.18 5.33 10.92
CA TRP A 109 11.58 6.62 11.23
C TRP A 109 11.76 7.68 10.13
N PRO A 110 12.96 7.89 9.55
CA PRO A 110 13.14 8.86 8.47
C PRO A 110 12.30 8.53 7.24
N VAL A 111 12.17 7.24 6.91
CA VAL A 111 11.35 6.76 5.79
C VAL A 111 9.87 7.04 6.07
N LEU A 112 9.37 6.63 7.24
CA LEU A 112 7.98 6.84 7.64
C LEU A 112 7.64 8.34 7.61
N SER A 113 8.45 9.17 8.26
CA SER A 113 8.23 10.62 8.35
C SER A 113 8.25 11.28 6.97
N SER A 114 9.18 10.91 6.07
CA SER A 114 9.24 11.48 4.73
C SER A 114 8.03 11.08 3.88
N ILE A 115 7.64 9.80 3.91
CA ILE A 115 6.49 9.31 3.12
C ILE A 115 5.19 9.96 3.61
N THR A 116 4.95 10.00 4.93
CA THR A 116 3.71 10.57 5.47
C THR A 116 3.64 12.08 5.24
N ALA A 117 4.74 12.81 5.39
CA ALA A 117 4.77 14.24 5.12
C ALA A 117 4.47 14.56 3.64
N GLN A 118 5.06 13.80 2.71
CA GLN A 118 4.78 13.96 1.28
C GLN A 118 3.31 13.63 0.94
N ALA A 119 2.78 12.55 1.50
CA ALA A 119 1.38 12.19 1.29
C ALA A 119 0.45 13.28 1.81
N SER A 120 0.66 13.78 3.03
CA SER A 120 -0.13 14.89 3.60
C SER A 120 -0.07 16.15 2.75
N PHE A 121 1.10 16.50 2.21
CA PHE A 121 1.25 17.67 1.33
C PHE A 121 0.47 17.53 0.03
N ILE A 122 0.53 16.37 -0.62
CA ILE A 122 -0.20 16.10 -1.87
C ILE A 122 -1.71 16.17 -1.62
N VAL A 123 -2.18 15.55 -0.53
CA VAL A 123 -3.61 15.55 -0.16
C VAL A 123 -4.11 16.96 0.15
N ALA A 124 -3.33 17.76 0.88
CA ALA A 124 -3.68 19.13 1.18
C ALA A 124 -3.77 20.01 -0.08
N LYS A 125 -2.92 19.76 -1.08
CA LYS A 125 -2.94 20.49 -2.35
C LYS A 125 -4.18 20.18 -3.20
N GLU A 126 -4.71 18.97 -3.12
CA GLU A 126 -5.93 18.59 -3.87
C GLU A 126 -7.23 19.07 -3.23
N ALA A 127 -7.20 19.41 -1.94
CA ALA A 127 -8.33 19.96 -1.20
C ALA A 127 -8.46 21.49 -1.31
N ALA A 128 -7.49 22.18 -1.91
CA ALA A 128 -7.42 23.63 -2.07
C ALA A 128 -7.83 24.07 -3.48
#